data_AF-A0A9K3E5J4-F1
#
_entry.id   AF-A0A9K3E5J4-F1
#
_cell.length_a   1.000
_cell.length_b   1.000
_cell.length_c   1.000
_cell.angle_alpha   90.00
_cell.angle_beta   90.00
_cell.angle_gamma   90.00
#
_symmetry.space_group_name_H-M   'P 1'
#
loop_
_entity.id
_entity.type
_entity.pdbx_description
1 polymer ?
#
loop_
_entity_poly.entity_id
_entity_poly.type
_entity_poly.pdbx_seq_one_letter_code
_entity_poly.pdbx_strand_id
1 'polypeptide(L)'
;MAHKGASTTAGGAGAGGSGSAAGAFAAGQAGAGSQELIPQAPIGPKDTLGDIYYKTYTEEFRGDAPHQPVWGLKQKDTFMEFAACRDWYLGSFPPGEVNKQRARTHDGLYRAYIIGEANTRAANHQIVREWRTMVREQGDWEKYHERLLKQVREFKKIKSAFAAEKAAFEAEKKSDEWGREGLKSKLHAAEVLLSKERVEWKEVCKKDNQRMYAARSKITDLKAQIATLKGKVEEVEADKERVEVQQS
;
A
#
# COMPACT_ATOMS: atom_id res chain seq x y z
N MET A 1 -33.30 -34.99 21.21
CA MET A 1 -34.26 -34.32 22.11
C MET A 1 -34.27 -32.86 21.67
N ALA A 2 -35.31 -32.28 21.04
CA ALA A 2 -36.72 -32.18 21.44
C ALA A 2 -36.85 -31.32 22.72
N HIS A 3 -37.67 -30.27 22.86
CA HIS A 3 -38.80 -29.69 22.08
C HIS A 3 -38.59 -28.15 21.86
N LYS A 4 -39.16 -27.40 20.90
CA LYS A 4 -40.51 -27.27 20.29
C LYS A 4 -41.48 -26.36 21.08
N GLY A 5 -42.03 -25.32 20.43
CA GLY A 5 -43.04 -24.37 20.98
C GLY A 5 -42.83 -22.95 20.42
N ALA A 6 -43.28 -22.52 19.22
CA ALA A 6 -44.56 -22.66 18.50
C ALA A 6 -45.64 -21.63 18.90
N SER A 7 -45.95 -20.71 17.98
CA SER A 7 -47.28 -20.09 17.85
C SER A 7 -47.58 -19.67 16.40
N THR A 8 -48.60 -20.30 15.85
CA THR A 8 -49.49 -19.98 14.70
C THR A 8 -50.22 -18.62 14.88
N THR A 9 -50.98 -17.96 13.98
CA THR A 9 -51.53 -18.10 12.59
C THR A 9 -52.12 -16.71 12.18
N ALA A 10 -52.63 -16.36 10.98
CA ALA A 10 -52.78 -16.93 9.62
C ALA A 10 -53.14 -15.78 8.62
N GLY A 11 -53.06 -16.04 7.30
CA GLY A 11 -53.72 -15.25 6.24
C GLY A 11 -52.85 -14.15 5.59
N GLY A 12 -52.90 -13.89 4.28
CA GLY A 12 -53.61 -14.61 3.20
C GLY A 12 -53.74 -13.73 1.93
N ALA A 13 -53.39 -14.27 0.76
CA ALA A 13 -53.37 -13.62 -0.58
C ALA A 13 -52.39 -12.43 -0.74
N GLY A 14 -51.73 -12.24 -1.91
CA GLY A 14 -51.70 -13.04 -3.13
C GLY A 14 -50.85 -12.42 -4.24
N ALA A 15 -50.77 -13.09 -5.39
CA ALA A 15 -50.21 -12.65 -6.68
C ALA A 15 -48.69 -12.39 -6.76
N GLY A 16 -48.03 -13.26 -7.52
CA GLY A 16 -46.59 -13.24 -7.82
C GLY A 16 -46.10 -12.16 -8.78
N GLY A 17 -44.79 -12.16 -9.01
CA GLY A 17 -44.10 -11.22 -9.89
C GLY A 17 -42.58 -11.36 -9.75
N SER A 18 -41.99 -12.30 -10.49
CA SER A 18 -40.54 -12.59 -10.41
C SER A 18 -39.70 -11.45 -10.98
N GLY A 19 -39.01 -10.71 -10.12
CA GLY A 19 -38.01 -9.71 -10.51
C GLY A 19 -36.63 -10.33 -10.74
N SER A 20 -36.21 -10.48 -11.99
CA SER A 20 -34.79 -10.67 -12.34
C SER A 20 -34.51 -10.27 -13.80
N ALA A 21 -33.92 -9.10 -13.98
CA ALA A 21 -32.84 -8.82 -14.94
C ALA A 21 -32.47 -7.32 -14.90
N ALA A 22 -31.22 -7.01 -15.21
CA ALA A 22 -30.72 -5.64 -15.24
C ALA A 22 -31.13 -4.87 -16.51
N GLY A 23 -31.27 -3.55 -16.38
CA GLY A 23 -31.28 -2.57 -17.46
C GLY A 23 -30.93 -1.21 -16.85
N ALA A 24 -29.74 -0.66 -17.07
CA ALA A 24 -29.33 0.05 -18.29
C ALA A 24 -30.13 1.35 -18.48
N PHE A 25 -29.42 2.48 -18.42
CA PHE A 25 -29.98 3.81 -18.61
C PHE A 25 -30.64 3.94 -20.00
N ALA A 26 -31.93 4.28 -20.02
CA ALA A 26 -32.62 4.78 -21.20
C ALA A 26 -33.53 5.94 -20.78
N ALA A 27 -33.36 7.11 -21.43
CA ALA A 27 -34.21 8.26 -21.18
C ALA A 27 -35.63 7.99 -21.73
N GLY A 28 -36.63 7.94 -20.85
CA GLY A 28 -38.03 7.77 -21.21
C GLY A 28 -38.75 9.12 -21.30
N GLN A 29 -39.31 9.43 -22.46
CA GLN A 29 -40.09 10.65 -22.70
C GLN A 29 -41.44 10.62 -21.95
N ALA A 30 -41.81 11.76 -21.36
CA ALA A 30 -43.20 12.13 -21.07
C ALA A 30 -43.28 13.67 -21.04
N GLY A 31 -44.05 14.34 -21.90
CA GLY A 31 -44.80 13.82 -23.04
C GLY A 31 -45.05 14.91 -24.08
N ALA A 32 -45.47 14.50 -25.28
CA ALA A 32 -45.95 15.42 -26.31
C ALA A 32 -47.34 15.96 -25.91
N GLY A 33 -47.34 17.05 -25.14
CA GLY A 33 -48.51 17.93 -25.00
C GLY A 33 -48.58 18.88 -26.18
N SER A 34 -49.78 19.04 -26.74
CA SER A 34 -50.11 19.86 -27.91
C SER A 34 -49.19 21.05 -28.16
N GLN A 35 -48.57 21.08 -29.35
CA GLN A 35 -48.14 22.32 -29.99
C GLN A 35 -49.39 23.06 -30.50
N GLU A 36 -50.29 23.40 -29.58
CA GLU A 36 -51.44 24.25 -29.86
C GLU A 36 -50.93 25.63 -30.21
N LEU A 37 -51.39 26.11 -31.36
CA LEU A 37 -50.92 27.31 -31.98
C LEU A 37 -51.22 28.49 -31.05
N ILE A 38 -50.20 28.98 -30.32
CA ILE A 38 -50.29 30.23 -29.58
C ILE A 38 -50.89 31.26 -30.54
N PRO A 39 -52.01 31.92 -30.19
CA PRO A 39 -52.58 32.94 -31.06
C PRO A 39 -51.56 34.07 -31.16
N GLN A 40 -50.82 34.07 -32.27
CA GLN A 40 -49.77 35.05 -32.57
C GLN A 40 -50.46 36.40 -32.75
N ALA A 41 -50.54 37.16 -31.66
CA ALA A 41 -50.89 38.57 -31.71
C ALA A 41 -49.95 39.25 -32.73
N PRO A 42 -50.44 40.17 -33.58
CA PRO A 42 -49.63 40.75 -34.64
C PRO A 42 -48.31 41.32 -34.09
N ILE A 43 -47.19 40.69 -34.49
CA ILE A 43 -45.86 41.06 -34.01
C ILE A 43 -45.55 42.46 -34.51
N GLY A 44 -45.53 43.42 -33.59
CA GLY A 44 -45.14 44.79 -33.91
C GLY A 44 -43.64 44.84 -34.22
N PRO A 45 -43.19 45.67 -35.19
CA PRO A 45 -41.76 45.78 -35.55
C PRO A 45 -40.85 46.38 -34.46
N LYS A 46 -41.36 46.50 -33.23
CA LYS A 46 -40.66 46.97 -32.02
C LYS A 46 -40.88 46.06 -30.80
N ASP A 47 -41.62 44.96 -30.94
CA ASP A 47 -41.87 44.03 -29.84
C ASP A 47 -40.62 43.20 -29.53
N THR A 48 -40.22 43.11 -28.26
CA THR A 48 -39.16 42.18 -27.84
C THR A 48 -39.73 40.77 -27.62
N LEU A 49 -38.86 39.76 -27.58
CA LEU A 49 -39.27 38.37 -27.24
C LEU A 49 -39.99 38.28 -25.88
N GLY A 50 -39.64 39.15 -24.93
CA GLY A 50 -40.35 39.27 -23.66
C GLY A 50 -41.77 39.84 -23.84
N ASP A 51 -41.94 40.87 -24.67
CA ASP A 51 -43.26 41.47 -24.91
C ASP A 51 -44.21 40.50 -25.62
N ILE A 52 -43.69 39.68 -26.55
CA ILE A 52 -44.48 38.62 -27.21
C ILE A 52 -44.94 37.58 -26.18
N TYR A 53 -44.02 37.10 -25.33
CA TYR A 53 -44.36 36.16 -24.26
C TYR A 53 -45.47 36.69 -23.35
N TYR A 54 -45.36 37.94 -22.89
CA TYR A 54 -46.34 38.51 -21.96
C TYR A 54 -47.70 38.86 -22.58
N LYS A 55 -47.78 39.11 -23.89
CA LYS A 55 -49.07 39.25 -24.60
C LYS A 55 -49.86 37.95 -24.65
N THR A 56 -49.16 36.81 -24.65
CA THR A 56 -49.75 35.46 -24.71
C THR A 56 -49.80 34.75 -23.36
N TYR A 57 -49.31 35.40 -22.30
CA TYR A 57 -49.17 34.84 -20.98
C TYR A 57 -50.45 35.03 -20.14
N THR A 58 -51.04 33.94 -19.65
CA THR A 58 -52.17 33.92 -18.72
C THR A 58 -51.85 33.07 -17.49
N GLU A 59 -52.35 33.44 -16.30
CA GLU A 59 -52.09 32.66 -15.08
C GLU A 59 -52.84 31.31 -15.06
N GLU A 60 -53.99 31.24 -15.73
CA GLU A 60 -54.82 30.02 -15.85
C GLU A 60 -54.11 28.90 -16.64
N PHE A 61 -53.40 29.23 -17.72
CA PHE A 61 -52.64 28.24 -18.52
C PHE A 61 -51.36 27.75 -17.84
N ARG A 62 -50.90 28.41 -16.76
CA ARG A 62 -49.72 28.01 -15.98
C ARG A 62 -50.06 26.97 -14.90
N GLY A 63 -51.22 27.10 -14.25
CA GLY A 63 -51.53 26.37 -13.03
C GLY A 63 -50.48 26.62 -11.92
N ASP A 64 -50.23 25.60 -11.09
CA ASP A 64 -49.27 25.65 -9.98
C ASP A 64 -47.77 25.64 -10.40
N ALA A 65 -47.46 25.52 -11.69
CA ALA A 65 -46.07 25.45 -12.15
C ALA A 65 -45.31 26.78 -11.87
N PRO A 66 -44.07 26.77 -11.36
CA PRO A 66 -43.31 28.02 -11.17
C PRO A 66 -43.12 28.78 -12.48
N HIS A 67 -43.29 30.11 -12.45
CA HIS A 67 -43.13 30.97 -13.62
C HIS A 67 -41.71 30.84 -14.21
N GLN A 68 -41.61 30.36 -15.45
CA GLN A 68 -40.37 30.34 -16.22
C GLN A 68 -40.42 31.47 -17.27
N PRO A 69 -39.75 32.61 -17.02
CA PRO A 69 -39.65 33.68 -18.01
C PRO A 69 -38.79 33.23 -19.21
N VAL A 70 -38.93 33.92 -20.34
CA VAL A 70 -38.22 33.59 -21.60
C VAL A 70 -36.73 33.97 -21.57
N TRP A 71 -36.28 34.81 -20.63
CA TRP A 71 -34.85 35.00 -20.39
C TRP A 71 -34.28 33.85 -19.55
N GLY A 72 -33.16 33.29 -19.99
CA GLY A 72 -32.49 32.14 -19.36
C GLY A 72 -31.77 32.42 -18.04
N LEU A 73 -32.15 33.47 -17.30
CA LEU A 73 -31.51 33.86 -16.04
C LEU A 73 -32.53 33.78 -14.89
N LYS A 74 -32.39 32.73 -14.07
CA LYS A 74 -33.17 32.46 -12.86
C LYS A 74 -32.46 33.03 -11.64
N GLN A 75 -33.21 33.23 -10.56
CA GLN A 75 -32.61 33.49 -9.25
C GLN A 75 -31.75 32.27 -8.85
N LYS A 76 -30.44 32.50 -8.64
CA LYS A 76 -29.34 31.52 -8.45
C LYS A 76 -28.59 31.04 -9.72
N ASP A 77 -28.90 31.53 -10.92
CA ASP A 77 -28.02 31.27 -12.07
C ASP A 77 -26.71 32.06 -11.97
N THR A 78 -25.63 31.47 -12.49
CA THR A 78 -24.29 32.07 -12.45
C THR A 78 -24.17 33.13 -13.54
N PHE A 79 -23.66 34.32 -13.22
CA PHE A 79 -23.53 35.47 -14.12
C PHE A 79 -22.47 35.28 -15.24
N MET A 80 -22.64 34.27 -16.10
CA MET A 80 -21.69 33.93 -17.17
C MET A 80 -21.90 34.72 -18.47
N GLU A 81 -23.13 35.12 -18.79
CA GLU A 81 -23.44 35.85 -20.03
C GLU A 81 -23.58 37.35 -19.82
N PHE A 82 -22.56 38.11 -20.21
CA PHE A 82 -22.47 39.56 -19.97
C PHE A 82 -23.70 40.37 -20.43
N ALA A 83 -24.33 40.01 -21.56
CA ALA A 83 -25.50 40.71 -22.08
C ALA A 83 -26.73 40.58 -21.15
N ALA A 84 -27.15 39.34 -20.85
CA ALA A 84 -28.28 39.08 -19.95
C ALA A 84 -27.99 39.57 -18.52
N CYS A 85 -26.74 39.48 -18.06
CA CYS A 85 -26.32 40.02 -16.76
C CYS A 85 -26.42 41.56 -16.72
N ARG A 86 -26.02 42.25 -17.80
CA ARG A 86 -26.11 43.71 -17.93
C ARG A 86 -27.55 44.19 -17.94
N ASP A 87 -28.42 43.56 -18.72
CA ASP A 87 -29.84 43.96 -18.81
C ASP A 87 -30.56 43.76 -17.47
N TRP A 88 -30.22 42.69 -16.73
CA TRP A 88 -30.68 42.47 -15.36
C TRP A 88 -30.14 43.54 -14.39
N TYR A 89 -28.83 43.84 -14.42
CA TYR A 89 -28.20 44.83 -13.53
C TYR A 89 -28.68 46.27 -13.77
N LEU A 90 -29.02 46.61 -15.00
CA LEU A 90 -29.55 47.94 -15.36
C LEU A 90 -31.05 48.09 -15.01
N GLY A 91 -31.70 47.05 -14.50
CA GLY A 91 -33.14 47.05 -14.24
C GLY A 91 -33.99 47.17 -15.51
N SER A 92 -33.43 46.81 -16.66
CA SER A 92 -34.06 46.86 -17.98
C SER A 92 -35.04 45.70 -18.16
N PHE A 93 -36.02 45.58 -17.28
CA PHE A 93 -37.12 44.64 -17.43
C PHE A 93 -37.90 44.99 -18.72
N PRO A 94 -38.23 44.00 -19.57
CA PRO A 94 -38.99 44.27 -20.79
C PRO A 94 -40.34 44.90 -20.43
N PRO A 95 -40.88 45.82 -21.26
CA PRO A 95 -42.13 46.51 -20.98
C PRO A 95 -43.28 45.57 -20.60
N GLY A 96 -43.36 44.38 -21.21
CA GLY A 96 -44.32 43.32 -20.84
C GLY A 96 -44.23 42.85 -19.38
N GLU A 97 -43.03 42.64 -18.81
CA GLU A 97 -42.87 42.25 -17.40
C GLU A 97 -43.20 43.42 -16.46
N VAL A 98 -42.76 44.63 -16.82
CA VAL A 98 -43.10 45.85 -16.06
C VAL A 98 -44.62 46.04 -16.02
N ASN A 99 -45.30 45.88 -17.17
CA ASN A 99 -46.75 45.97 -17.26
C ASN A 99 -47.44 44.83 -16.50
N LYS A 100 -46.91 43.61 -16.52
CA LYS A 100 -47.42 42.48 -15.74
C LYS A 100 -47.31 42.71 -14.23
N GLN A 101 -46.17 43.21 -13.75
CA GLN A 101 -46.00 43.55 -12.33
C GLN A 101 -46.89 44.74 -11.91
N ARG A 102 -47.14 45.71 -12.81
CA ARG A 102 -48.09 46.82 -12.61
C ARG A 102 -49.56 46.39 -12.64
N ALA A 103 -49.92 45.41 -13.48
CA ALA A 103 -51.26 44.84 -13.56
C ALA A 103 -51.56 43.82 -12.44
N ARG A 104 -50.56 43.51 -11.61
CA ARG A 104 -50.67 42.53 -10.53
C ARG A 104 -51.56 43.06 -9.42
N THR A 105 -52.54 42.26 -8.99
CA THR A 105 -53.42 42.63 -7.88
C THR A 105 -52.64 42.72 -6.57
N HIS A 106 -53.15 43.53 -5.63
CA HIS A 106 -52.57 43.67 -4.29
C HIS A 106 -52.44 42.30 -3.58
N ASP A 107 -53.44 41.42 -3.74
CA ASP A 107 -53.41 40.04 -3.24
C ASP A 107 -52.30 39.20 -3.92
N GLY A 108 -52.12 39.32 -5.24
CA GLY A 108 -51.04 38.66 -5.97
C GLY A 108 -49.64 39.08 -5.52
N LEU A 109 -49.46 40.35 -5.13
CA LEU A 109 -48.22 40.86 -4.53
C LEU A 109 -48.01 40.29 -3.12
N TYR A 110 -49.05 40.29 -2.28
CA TYR A 110 -49.00 39.76 -0.91
C TYR A 110 -48.68 38.26 -0.87
N ARG A 111 -49.32 37.46 -1.76
CA ARG A 111 -49.00 36.03 -1.93
C ARG A 111 -47.55 35.81 -2.36
N ALA A 112 -47.05 36.60 -3.31
CA ALA A 112 -45.66 36.50 -3.76
C ALA A 112 -44.66 36.83 -2.64
N TYR A 113 -44.97 37.85 -1.81
CA TYR A 113 -44.18 38.20 -0.63
C TYR A 113 -44.14 37.04 0.39
N ILE A 114 -45.31 36.47 0.75
CA ILE A 114 -45.40 35.34 1.69
C ILE A 114 -44.60 34.13 1.18
N ILE A 115 -44.73 33.78 -0.10
CA ILE A 115 -44.01 32.65 -0.71
C ILE A 115 -42.49 32.92 -0.70
N GLY A 116 -42.06 34.15 -0.99
CA GLY A 116 -40.66 34.57 -0.90
C GLY A 116 -40.09 34.47 0.52
N GLU A 117 -40.82 34.95 1.53
CA GLU A 117 -40.44 34.79 2.93
C GLU A 117 -40.40 33.32 3.38
N ALA A 118 -41.40 32.52 2.98
CA ALA A 118 -41.45 31.10 3.34
C ALA A 118 -40.25 30.34 2.75
N ASN A 119 -39.94 30.57 1.47
CA ASN A 119 -38.82 29.94 0.78
C ASN A 119 -37.46 30.37 1.34
N THR A 120 -37.28 31.65 1.69
CA THR A 120 -36.04 32.14 2.31
C THR A 120 -35.87 31.61 3.73
N ARG A 121 -36.93 31.57 4.55
CA ARG A 121 -36.91 30.94 5.88
C ARG A 121 -36.59 29.44 5.80
N ALA A 122 -37.20 28.72 4.86
CA ALA A 122 -36.93 27.29 4.64
C ALA A 122 -35.47 27.03 4.20
N ALA A 123 -34.94 27.81 3.26
CA ALA A 123 -33.55 27.72 2.82
C ALA A 123 -32.56 28.00 3.97
N ASN A 124 -32.78 29.08 4.73
CA ASN A 124 -31.94 29.43 5.87
C ASN A 124 -31.94 28.31 6.94
N HIS A 125 -33.10 27.72 7.21
CA HIS A 125 -33.22 26.60 8.15
C HIS A 125 -32.49 25.34 7.66
N GLN A 126 -32.50 25.05 6.35
CA GLN A 126 -31.74 23.95 5.77
C GLN A 126 -30.23 24.19 5.88
N ILE A 127 -29.74 25.39 5.52
CA ILE A 127 -28.32 25.76 5.67
C ILE A 127 -27.86 25.61 7.13
N VAL A 128 -28.66 26.05 8.10
CA VAL A 128 -28.34 25.91 9.53
C VAL A 128 -28.31 24.44 9.98
N ARG A 129 -29.15 23.56 9.41
CA ARG A 129 -29.13 22.11 9.68
C ARG A 129 -27.85 21.46 9.14
N GLU A 130 -27.51 21.75 7.88
CA GLU A 130 -26.32 21.23 7.21
C GLU A 130 -25.03 21.72 7.88
N TRP A 131 -24.98 23.00 8.26
CA TRP A 131 -23.85 23.53 9.02
C TRP A 131 -23.70 22.83 10.37
N ARG A 132 -24.80 22.52 11.07
CA ARG A 132 -24.78 21.75 12.33
C ARG A 132 -24.42 20.28 12.15
N THR A 133 -24.61 19.66 10.98
CA THR A 133 -24.06 18.32 10.70
C THR A 133 -22.56 18.41 10.40
N MET A 134 -22.14 19.32 9.52
CA MET A 134 -20.73 19.55 9.19
C MET A 134 -19.87 19.87 10.42
N VAL A 135 -20.33 20.73 11.34
CA VAL A 135 -19.60 21.06 12.58
C VAL A 135 -19.45 19.84 13.52
N ARG A 136 -20.42 18.92 13.53
CA ARG A 136 -20.29 17.66 14.30
C ARG A 136 -19.30 16.70 13.64
N GLU A 137 -19.41 16.53 12.33
CA GLU A 137 -18.50 15.71 11.53
C GLU A 137 -17.06 16.22 11.58
N GLN A 138 -16.85 17.55 11.59
CA GLN A 138 -15.53 18.16 11.72
C GLN A 138 -14.79 17.67 12.97
N GLY A 139 -15.45 17.63 14.12
CA GLY A 139 -14.83 17.14 15.37
C GLY A 139 -14.43 15.66 15.31
N ASP A 140 -15.14 14.83 14.53
CA ASP A 140 -14.77 13.42 14.33
C ASP A 140 -13.67 13.24 13.26
N TRP A 141 -13.65 14.10 12.23
CA TRP A 141 -12.56 14.23 11.28
C TRP A 141 -11.26 14.68 11.95
N GLU A 142 -11.30 15.64 12.87
CA GLU A 142 -10.15 16.09 13.65
C GLU A 142 -9.59 14.95 14.54
N LYS A 143 -10.45 14.21 15.25
CA LYS A 143 -10.05 13.00 16.01
C LYS A 143 -9.48 11.90 15.12
N TYR A 144 -9.97 11.75 13.89
CA TYR A 144 -9.42 10.81 12.91
C TYR A 144 -8.04 11.26 12.41
N HIS A 145 -7.91 12.53 12.06
CA HIS A 145 -6.65 13.15 11.63
C HIS A 145 -5.58 13.05 12.72
N GLU A 146 -5.92 13.33 13.99
CA GLU A 146 -5.02 13.12 15.13
C GLU A 146 -4.53 11.68 15.26
N ARG A 147 -5.42 10.69 15.07
CA ARG A 147 -5.06 9.27 15.13
C ARG A 147 -4.08 8.91 14.01
N LEU A 148 -4.31 9.40 12.79
CA LEU A 148 -3.35 9.25 11.69
C LEU A 148 -2.01 9.93 12.00
N LEU A 149 -2.00 11.15 12.54
CA LEU A 149 -0.77 11.85 12.93
C LEU A 149 -0.02 11.15 14.09
N LYS A 150 -0.73 10.46 14.99
CA LYS A 150 -0.13 9.58 16.01
C LYS A 150 0.51 8.36 15.34
N GLN A 151 -0.21 7.65 14.47
CA GLN A 151 0.33 6.51 13.71
C GLN A 151 1.55 6.88 12.86
N VAL A 152 1.51 7.98 12.11
CA VAL A 152 2.64 8.46 11.29
C VAL A 152 3.88 8.76 12.14
N ARG A 153 3.71 9.27 13.36
CA ARG A 153 4.83 9.48 14.30
C ARG A 153 5.40 8.15 14.79
N GLU A 154 4.57 7.18 15.17
CA GLU A 154 5.07 5.87 15.59
C GLU A 154 5.74 5.10 14.44
N PHE A 155 5.18 5.14 13.22
CA PHE A 155 5.83 4.58 12.03
C PHE A 155 7.20 5.23 11.75
N LYS A 156 7.34 6.54 11.94
CA LYS A 156 8.64 7.22 11.82
C LYS A 156 9.64 6.72 12.87
N LYS A 157 9.23 6.59 14.15
CA LYS A 157 10.09 6.03 15.22
C LYS A 157 10.53 4.60 14.92
N ILE A 158 9.58 3.73 14.57
CA ILE A 158 9.85 2.32 14.22
C ILE A 158 10.79 2.25 13.02
N LYS A 159 10.59 3.08 11.98
CA LYS A 159 11.48 3.14 10.83
C LYS A 159 12.92 3.58 11.21
N SER A 160 13.08 4.53 12.12
CA SER A 160 14.41 4.91 12.62
C SER A 160 15.06 3.83 13.50
N ALA A 161 14.29 3.15 14.35
CA ALA A 161 14.77 2.04 15.16
C ALA A 161 15.23 0.87 14.29
N PHE A 162 14.41 0.45 13.32
CA PHE A 162 14.75 -0.59 12.34
C PHE A 162 15.99 -0.24 11.50
N ALA A 163 16.18 1.04 11.14
CA ALA A 163 17.38 1.48 10.45
C ALA A 163 18.64 1.37 11.33
N ALA A 164 18.53 1.66 12.63
CA ALA A 164 19.61 1.51 13.61
C ALA A 164 19.93 0.02 13.88
N GLU A 165 18.92 -0.82 14.08
CA GLU A 165 19.06 -2.27 14.23
C GLU A 165 19.73 -2.90 13.00
N LYS A 166 19.31 -2.52 11.79
CA LYS A 166 19.94 -2.98 10.55
C LYS A 166 21.40 -2.55 10.45
N ALA A 167 21.75 -1.34 10.89
CA ALA A 167 23.13 -0.87 10.91
C ALA A 167 23.99 -1.63 11.94
N ALA A 168 23.43 -1.95 13.12
CA ALA A 168 24.09 -2.77 14.13
C ALA A 168 24.33 -4.20 13.63
N PHE A 169 23.32 -4.83 13.01
CA PHE A 169 23.43 -6.17 12.43
C PHE A 169 24.50 -6.27 11.34
N GLU A 170 24.58 -5.31 10.42
CA GLU A 170 25.64 -5.29 9.38
C GLU A 170 27.04 -5.00 9.97
N ALA A 171 27.13 -4.36 11.14
CA ALA A 171 28.40 -4.17 11.85
C ALA A 171 28.85 -5.45 12.57
N GLU A 172 27.92 -6.12 13.28
CA GLU A 172 28.15 -7.42 13.91
C GLU A 172 28.56 -8.47 12.88
N LYS A 173 27.81 -8.59 11.78
CA LYS A 173 28.13 -9.50 10.67
C LYS A 173 29.54 -9.28 10.11
N LYS A 174 29.99 -8.04 9.93
CA LYS A 174 31.36 -7.73 9.47
C LYS A 174 32.41 -8.13 10.51
N SER A 175 32.13 -7.92 11.80
CA SER A 175 32.99 -8.36 12.90
C SER A 175 33.11 -9.89 12.91
N ASP A 176 32.01 -10.60 12.73
CA ASP A 176 31.96 -12.07 12.62
C ASP A 176 32.72 -12.59 11.39
N GLU A 177 32.57 -11.95 10.24
CA GLU A 177 33.32 -12.26 9.02
C GLU A 177 34.83 -12.07 9.23
N TRP A 178 35.25 -10.97 9.87
CA TRP A 178 36.66 -10.72 10.22
C TRP A 178 37.18 -11.73 11.24
N GLY A 179 36.39 -12.10 12.25
CA GLY A 179 36.71 -13.13 13.23
C GLY A 179 36.92 -14.50 12.57
N ARG A 180 36.01 -14.90 11.66
CA ARG A 180 36.13 -16.13 10.87
C ARG A 180 37.37 -16.13 9.98
N GLU A 181 37.67 -15.03 9.31
CA GLU A 181 38.85 -14.94 8.43
C GLU A 181 40.17 -14.98 9.22
N GLY A 182 40.20 -14.36 10.41
CA GLY A 182 41.30 -14.48 11.36
C GLY A 182 41.50 -15.91 11.87
N LEU A 183 40.42 -16.67 12.10
CA LEU A 183 40.50 -18.09 12.47
C LEU A 183 40.97 -18.97 11.30
N LYS A 184 40.48 -18.76 10.07
CA LYS A 184 40.98 -19.47 8.87
C LYS A 184 42.47 -19.23 8.66
N SER A 185 42.93 -17.99 8.82
CA SER A 185 44.34 -17.62 8.68
C SER A 185 45.23 -18.34 9.70
N LYS A 186 44.77 -18.46 10.96
CA LYS A 186 45.45 -19.23 12.00
C LYS A 186 45.45 -20.73 11.71
N LEU A 187 44.33 -21.29 11.24
CA LEU A 187 44.23 -22.69 10.84
C LEU A 187 45.22 -23.00 9.72
N HIS A 188 45.25 -22.19 8.66
CA HIS A 188 46.17 -22.36 7.55
C HIS A 188 47.65 -22.25 7.98
N ALA A 189 47.98 -21.30 8.86
CA ALA A 189 49.33 -21.21 9.42
C ALA A 189 49.73 -22.47 10.22
N ALA A 190 48.81 -23.03 11.00
CA ALA A 190 49.03 -24.28 11.74
C ALA A 190 49.16 -25.49 10.79
N GLU A 191 48.36 -25.58 9.72
CA GLU A 191 48.50 -26.61 8.67
C GLU A 191 49.86 -26.52 7.97
N VAL A 192 50.34 -25.31 7.66
CA VAL A 192 51.67 -25.10 7.08
C VAL A 192 52.77 -25.56 8.04
N LEU A 193 52.68 -25.25 9.34
CA LEU A 193 53.65 -25.74 10.33
C LEU A 193 53.62 -27.27 10.45
N LEU A 194 52.43 -27.87 10.60
CA LEU A 194 52.26 -29.33 10.62
C LEU A 194 52.78 -30.01 9.34
N SER A 195 52.68 -29.35 8.18
CA SER A 195 53.22 -29.87 6.93
C SER A 195 54.76 -29.93 6.94
N LYS A 196 55.41 -28.89 7.49
CA LYS A 196 56.86 -28.82 7.66
C LYS A 196 57.34 -29.86 8.67
N GLU A 197 56.73 -29.89 9.85
CA GLU A 197 57.04 -30.87 10.91
C GLU A 197 56.91 -32.31 10.40
N ARG A 198 55.88 -32.62 9.59
CA ARG A 198 55.71 -33.95 8.97
C ARG A 198 56.80 -34.29 7.95
N VAL A 199 57.39 -33.30 7.27
CA VAL A 199 58.53 -33.51 6.36
C VAL A 199 59.80 -33.72 7.16
N GLU A 200 60.07 -32.86 8.15
CA GLU A 200 61.22 -32.95 9.04
C GLU A 200 61.24 -34.28 9.80
N TRP A 201 60.11 -34.71 10.37
CA TRP A 201 59.97 -36.03 11.00
C TRP A 201 60.30 -37.18 10.06
N LYS A 202 59.83 -37.15 8.81
CA LYS A 202 60.17 -38.17 7.80
C LYS A 202 61.67 -38.18 7.49
N GLU A 203 62.34 -37.04 7.48
CA GLU A 203 63.79 -36.97 7.33
C GLU A 203 64.55 -37.51 8.54
N VAL A 204 64.12 -37.17 9.76
CA VAL A 204 64.71 -37.69 11.00
C VAL A 204 64.58 -39.21 11.04
N CYS A 205 63.39 -39.76 10.76
CA CYS A 205 63.18 -41.21 10.66
C CYS A 205 64.07 -41.88 9.60
N LYS A 206 64.27 -41.25 8.43
CA LYS A 206 65.20 -41.77 7.41
C LYS A 206 66.64 -41.80 7.91
N LYS A 207 67.12 -40.69 8.51
CA LYS A 207 68.48 -40.56 9.05
C LYS A 207 68.72 -41.56 10.19
N ASP A 208 67.75 -41.78 11.06
CA ASP A 208 67.87 -42.74 12.16
C ASP A 208 67.85 -44.20 11.67
N ASN A 209 66.97 -44.53 10.73
CA ASN A 209 66.96 -45.87 10.13
C ASN A 209 68.30 -46.19 9.42
N GLN A 210 68.90 -45.23 8.71
CA GLN A 210 70.26 -45.35 8.16
C GLN A 210 71.32 -45.62 9.24
N ARG A 211 71.27 -44.92 10.37
CA ARG A 211 72.17 -45.17 11.52
C ARG A 211 71.99 -46.57 12.09
N MET A 212 70.74 -47.03 12.22
CA MET A 212 70.40 -48.39 12.69
C MET A 212 70.92 -49.47 11.74
N TYR A 213 70.78 -49.31 10.42
CA TYR A 213 71.39 -50.22 9.45
C TYR A 213 72.93 -50.24 9.53
N ALA A 214 73.57 -49.08 9.63
CA ALA A 214 75.03 -48.99 9.77
C ALA A 214 75.52 -49.63 11.09
N ALA A 215 74.79 -49.46 12.19
CA ALA A 215 75.08 -50.12 13.47
C ALA A 215 74.90 -51.64 13.37
N ARG A 216 73.84 -52.13 12.72
CA ARG A 216 73.62 -53.57 12.46
C ARG A 216 74.75 -54.17 11.63
N SER A 217 75.20 -53.49 10.57
CA SER A 217 76.36 -53.93 9.76
C SER A 217 77.61 -54.07 10.62
N LYS A 218 77.94 -53.04 11.41
CA LYS A 218 79.10 -53.11 12.33
C LYS A 218 78.99 -54.26 13.33
N ILE A 219 77.79 -54.55 13.85
CA ILE A 219 77.56 -55.69 14.74
C ILE A 219 77.77 -57.02 14.01
N THR A 220 77.34 -57.16 12.75
CA THR A 220 77.61 -58.39 11.97
C THR A 220 79.08 -58.54 11.62
N ASP A 221 79.77 -57.45 11.27
CA ASP A 221 81.20 -57.46 10.94
C ASP A 221 82.04 -57.82 12.17
N LEU A 222 81.74 -57.23 13.33
CA LEU A 222 82.39 -57.57 14.60
C LEU A 222 82.09 -59.02 15.03
N LYS A 223 80.87 -59.52 14.82
CA LYS A 223 80.54 -60.94 15.07
C LYS A 223 81.35 -61.88 14.18
N ALA A 224 81.52 -61.54 12.90
CA ALA A 224 82.36 -62.32 11.98
C ALA A 224 83.84 -62.32 12.44
N GLN A 225 84.38 -61.15 12.81
CA GLN A 225 85.74 -61.04 13.35
C GLN A 225 85.92 -61.84 14.65
N ILE A 226 84.95 -61.80 15.57
CA ILE A 226 84.96 -62.61 16.80
C ILE A 226 84.94 -64.11 16.46
N ALA A 227 84.14 -64.55 15.50
CA ALA A 227 84.11 -65.95 15.07
C ALA A 227 85.44 -66.40 14.45
N THR A 228 86.06 -65.57 13.60
CA THR A 228 87.39 -65.85 13.02
C THR A 228 88.49 -65.87 14.09
N LEU A 229 88.46 -64.94 15.05
CA LEU A 229 89.41 -64.93 16.16
C LEU A 229 89.22 -66.15 17.07
N LYS A 230 87.98 -66.56 17.34
CA LYS A 230 87.67 -67.77 18.12
C LYS A 230 88.19 -69.03 17.44
N GLY A 231 87.97 -69.19 16.13
CA GLY A 231 88.53 -70.30 15.36
C GLY A 231 90.07 -70.36 15.42
N LYS A 232 90.74 -69.20 15.33
CA LYS A 232 92.21 -69.13 15.50
C LYS A 232 92.70 -69.46 16.91
N VAL A 233 91.91 -69.15 17.95
CA VAL A 233 92.23 -69.56 19.33
C VAL A 233 92.08 -71.07 19.46
N GLU A 234 91.00 -71.65 18.93
CA GLU A 234 90.77 -73.10 18.91
C GLU A 234 91.86 -73.85 18.11
N GLU A 235 92.35 -73.30 16.99
CA GLU A 235 93.52 -73.83 16.26
C GLU A 235 94.80 -73.78 17.11
N VAL A 236 95.09 -72.66 17.78
CA VAL A 236 96.28 -72.50 18.64
C VAL A 236 96.22 -73.38 19.90
N GLU A 237 95.03 -73.62 20.45
CA GLU A 237 94.82 -74.56 21.55
C GLU A 237 95.01 -76.01 21.07
N ALA A 238 94.44 -76.38 19.91
CA ALA A 238 94.65 -77.71 19.32
C ALA A 238 96.11 -77.98 18.91
N ASP A 239 96.84 -76.96 18.44
CA ASP A 239 98.26 -77.06 18.14
C ASP A 239 99.12 -77.17 19.41
N LYS A 240 98.75 -76.50 20.51
CA LYS A 240 99.38 -76.73 21.81
C LYS A 240 99.16 -78.15 22.31
N GLU A 241 97.92 -78.65 22.29
CA GLU A 241 97.60 -80.02 22.69
C GLU A 241 98.36 -81.05 21.81
N ARG A 242 98.51 -80.79 20.50
CA ARG A 242 99.34 -81.63 19.60
C ARG A 242 100.83 -81.58 19.94
N VAL A 243 101.37 -80.42 20.31
CA VAL A 243 102.78 -80.27 20.71
C VAL A 243 103.04 -80.95 22.06
N GLU A 244 102.10 -80.87 23.00
CA GLU A 244 102.19 -81.58 24.29
C GLU A 244 102.07 -83.11 24.12
N VAL A 245 101.22 -83.58 23.19
CA VAL A 245 101.12 -85.02 22.84
C VAL A 245 102.33 -85.55 22.06
N GLN A 246 103.12 -84.70 21.39
CA GLN A 246 104.38 -85.11 20.74
C GLN A 246 105.62 -85.08 21.65
N GLN A 247 105.45 -84.71 22.93
CA GLN A 247 106.52 -84.72 23.95
C GLN A 247 106.33 -85.81 25.03
N SER A 248 105.43 -86.78 24.78
CA SER A 248 105.20 -87.98 25.60
C SER A 248 105.54 -89.26 24.83
#